data_AF-A0A399E919-F1
#
_entry.id   AF-A0A399E919-F1
#
_cell.length_a   1.000
_cell.length_b   1.000
_cell.length_c   1.000
_cell.angle_alpha   90.00
_cell.angle_beta   90.00
_cell.angle_gamma   90.00
#
_symmetry.space_group_name_H-M   'P 1'
#
loop_
_entity.id
_entity.type
_entity.pdbx_description
1 polymer ?
#
loop_
_entity_poly.entity_id
_entity_poly.type
_entity_poly.pdbx_seq_one_letter_code
_entity_poly.pdbx_strand_id
1 'polypeptide(L)'
;MGGLPAALAVVYLVVLGSLASRANPRSQDRMGRTAGQVLANGLPAALGLLWGSPVFFLSALAAAAADTLATEVGGRARRAWHLLRGWVPAGTNAAVSLQGSLALLLGALLYLPWALWLGVPPLAVVVGGVVGAVADTLLGLGEDRFRWGNNLTNLLSTALGGGVGFLIAA
;
A
#
# COMPACT_ATOMS: atom_id res chain seq x y z
N MET A 1 -0.69 -19.94 -11.63
CA MET A 1 -1.16 -18.81 -10.81
C MET A 1 -0.57 -17.48 -11.28
N GLY A 2 0.71 -17.42 -11.72
CA GLY A 2 1.23 -16.30 -12.52
C GLY A 2 0.74 -16.41 -13.97
N GLY A 3 0.16 -15.33 -14.49
CA GLY A 3 -0.42 -15.26 -15.83
C GLY A 3 -0.77 -13.83 -16.17
N LEU A 4 -1.40 -13.60 -17.34
CA LEU A 4 -1.75 -12.26 -17.81
C LEU A 4 -2.50 -11.42 -16.76
N PRO A 5 -3.50 -11.93 -16.00
CA PRO A 5 -4.19 -11.12 -15.00
C PRO A 5 -3.30 -10.65 -13.85
N ALA A 6 -2.37 -11.50 -13.38
CA ALA A 6 -1.43 -11.12 -12.33
C ALA A 6 -0.43 -10.06 -12.81
N ALA A 7 0.07 -10.18 -14.04
CA ALA A 7 0.94 -9.17 -14.64
C ALA A 7 0.20 -7.83 -14.78
N LEU A 8 -1.05 -7.86 -15.24
CA LEU A 8 -1.88 -6.66 -15.38
C LEU A 8 -2.19 -6.02 -14.02
N ALA A 9 -2.38 -6.80 -12.95
CA ALA A 9 -2.59 -6.26 -11.60
C ALA A 9 -1.35 -5.51 -11.07
N VAL A 10 -0.15 -5.97 -11.43
CA VAL A 10 1.11 -5.26 -11.09
C VAL A 10 1.26 -4.00 -11.93
N VAL A 11 1.01 -4.06 -13.24
CA VAL A 11 1.02 -2.87 -14.10
C VAL A 11 -0.01 -1.85 -13.61
N TYR A 12 -1.19 -2.30 -13.19
CA TYR A 12 -2.21 -1.47 -12.60
C TYR A 12 -1.72 -0.73 -11.36
N LEU A 13 -1.02 -1.40 -10.43
CA LEU A 13 -0.39 -0.76 -9.27
C LEU A 13 0.53 0.39 -9.70
N VAL A 14 1.43 0.10 -10.65
CA VAL A 14 2.45 1.06 -11.11
C VAL A 14 1.81 2.27 -11.77
N VAL A 15 0.80 2.06 -12.63
CA VAL A 15 0.06 3.14 -13.29
C VAL A 15 -0.71 3.96 -12.26
N LEU A 16 -1.45 3.31 -11.37
CA LEU A 16 -2.23 3.96 -10.32
C LEU A 16 -1.34 4.84 -9.43
N GLY A 17 -0.23 4.29 -8.95
CA GLY A 17 0.73 5.02 -8.13
C GLY A 17 1.36 6.20 -8.89
N SER A 18 1.78 5.99 -10.13
CA SER A 18 2.35 7.06 -10.96
C SER A 18 1.37 8.21 -11.21
N LEU A 19 0.10 7.90 -11.47
CA LEU A 19 -0.95 8.91 -11.63
C LEU A 19 -1.20 9.67 -10.32
N ALA A 20 -1.28 8.95 -9.20
CA ALA A 20 -1.49 9.54 -7.88
C ALA A 20 -0.35 10.51 -7.50
N SER A 21 0.91 10.09 -7.69
CA SER A 21 2.09 10.92 -7.43
C SER A 21 2.15 12.14 -8.35
N ARG A 22 1.87 11.99 -9.65
CA ARG A 22 1.86 13.12 -10.60
C ARG A 22 0.81 14.17 -10.26
N ALA A 23 -0.36 13.73 -9.77
CA ALA A 23 -1.44 14.60 -9.36
C ALA A 23 -1.18 15.31 -8.01
N ASN A 24 -0.16 14.90 -7.25
CA ASN A 24 0.20 15.55 -5.98
C ASN A 24 1.39 16.49 -6.19
N PRO A 25 1.18 17.83 -6.15
CA PRO A 25 2.27 18.79 -6.35
C PRO A 25 3.37 18.70 -5.29
N ARG A 26 3.07 18.10 -4.13
CA ARG A 26 4.01 17.91 -3.01
C ARG A 26 4.63 16.51 -2.95
N SER A 27 4.34 15.65 -3.92
CA SER A 27 4.89 14.29 -3.95
C SER A 27 6.40 14.33 -4.15
N GLN A 28 7.13 13.54 -3.36
CA GLN A 28 8.55 13.28 -3.59
C GLN A 28 8.76 12.32 -4.78
N ASP A 29 7.76 11.50 -5.11
CA ASP A 29 7.78 10.50 -6.18
C ASP A 29 7.20 11.03 -7.49
N ARG A 30 7.01 12.36 -7.63
CA ARG A 30 6.34 12.97 -8.80
C ARG A 30 7.03 12.66 -10.13
N MET A 31 8.36 12.55 -10.11
CA MET A 31 9.18 12.18 -11.28
C MET A 31 9.28 10.66 -11.49
N GLY A 32 8.64 9.87 -10.63
CA GLY A 32 8.70 8.41 -10.62
C GLY A 32 9.31 7.87 -9.34
N ARG A 33 8.96 6.62 -9.03
CA ARG A 33 9.52 5.87 -7.90
C ARG A 33 10.89 5.31 -8.25
N THR A 34 11.77 5.27 -7.24
CA THR A 34 13.06 4.60 -7.32
C THR A 34 12.90 3.08 -7.43
N ALA A 35 13.91 2.40 -7.98
CA ALA A 35 13.93 0.93 -8.05
C ALA A 35 13.74 0.27 -6.67
N GLY A 36 14.32 0.87 -5.62
CA GLY A 36 14.16 0.39 -4.24
C GLY A 36 12.71 0.44 -3.76
N GLN A 37 11.97 1.52 -4.05
CA GLN A 37 10.56 1.64 -3.69
C GLN A 37 9.68 0.66 -4.48
N VAL A 38 9.99 0.44 -5.76
CA VAL A 38 9.27 -0.53 -6.60
C VAL A 38 9.48 -1.94 -6.06
N LEU A 39 10.73 -2.29 -5.71
CA LEU A 39 11.05 -3.60 -5.13
C LEU A 39 10.42 -3.78 -3.74
N ALA A 40 10.49 -2.77 -2.87
CA ALA A 40 9.91 -2.84 -1.54
C ALA A 40 8.41 -3.17 -1.56
N ASN A 41 7.65 -2.48 -2.41
CA ASN A 41 6.21 -2.69 -2.53
C ASN A 41 5.85 -3.95 -3.35
N GLY A 42 6.69 -4.33 -4.32
CA GLY A 42 6.40 -5.42 -5.25
C GLY A 42 6.91 -6.79 -4.81
N LEU A 43 7.96 -6.86 -3.99
CA LEU A 43 8.60 -8.11 -3.60
C LEU A 43 7.66 -9.05 -2.83
N PRO A 44 6.88 -8.60 -1.83
CA PRO A 44 5.97 -9.50 -1.11
C PRO A 44 4.90 -10.08 -2.04
N ALA A 45 4.37 -9.27 -2.95
CA ALA A 45 3.44 -9.74 -3.96
C ALA A 45 4.08 -10.82 -4.87
N ALA A 46 5.32 -10.58 -5.34
CA ALA A 46 6.07 -11.56 -6.13
C ALA A 46 6.29 -12.88 -5.37
N LEU A 47 6.65 -12.82 -4.09
CA LEU A 47 6.78 -14.01 -3.23
C LEU A 47 5.45 -14.75 -3.08
N GLY A 48 4.34 -14.03 -2.92
CA GLY A 48 3.00 -14.61 -2.89
C GLY A 48 2.67 -15.43 -4.15
N LEU A 49 3.05 -14.91 -5.33
CA LEU A 49 2.91 -15.66 -6.59
C LEU A 49 3.82 -16.90 -6.65
N LEU A 50 5.07 -16.78 -6.21
CA LEU A 50 6.02 -17.89 -6.17
C LEU A 50 5.57 -19.00 -5.22
N TRP A 51 4.93 -18.66 -4.11
CA TRP A 51 4.30 -19.60 -3.18
C TRP A 51 2.95 -20.14 -3.66
N GLY A 52 2.47 -19.72 -4.83
CA GLY A 52 1.18 -20.17 -5.36
C GLY A 52 -0.03 -19.62 -4.59
N SER A 53 0.13 -18.51 -3.87
CA SER A 53 -0.94 -17.85 -3.10
C SER A 53 -1.41 -16.57 -3.80
N PRO A 54 -2.42 -16.64 -4.68
CA PRO A 54 -2.99 -15.46 -5.33
C PRO A 54 -3.66 -14.50 -4.33
N VAL A 55 -4.13 -15.02 -3.18
CA VAL A 55 -4.69 -14.20 -2.09
C VAL A 55 -3.62 -13.33 -1.46
N PHE A 56 -2.46 -13.91 -1.10
CA PHE A 56 -1.34 -13.16 -0.54
C PHE A 56 -0.86 -12.11 -1.54
N PHE A 57 -0.69 -12.52 -2.80
CA PHE A 57 -0.29 -11.64 -3.89
C PHE A 57 -1.19 -10.41 -4.02
N LEU A 58 -2.52 -10.61 -4.15
CA LEU A 58 -3.44 -9.49 -4.33
C LEU A 58 -3.59 -8.64 -3.08
N SER A 59 -3.53 -9.23 -1.89
CA SER A 59 -3.63 -8.48 -0.63
C SER A 59 -2.39 -7.60 -0.41
N ALA A 60 -1.20 -8.09 -0.79
CA ALA A 60 0.03 -7.30 -0.77
C ALA A 60 -0.01 -6.13 -1.77
N LEU A 61 -0.51 -6.36 -3.00
CA LEU A 61 -0.69 -5.27 -3.97
C LEU A 61 -1.75 -4.27 -3.54
N ALA A 62 -2.85 -4.74 -2.95
CA ALA A 62 -3.90 -3.88 -2.39
C ALA A 62 -3.33 -3.01 -1.26
N ALA A 63 -2.46 -3.55 -0.41
CA ALA A 63 -1.77 -2.79 0.64
C ALA A 63 -0.87 -1.71 0.04
N ALA A 64 -0.05 -2.05 -0.96
CA ALA A 64 0.80 -1.08 -1.65
C ALA A 64 -0.01 0.04 -2.32
N ALA A 65 -1.16 -0.30 -2.92
CA ALA A 65 -2.04 0.69 -3.54
C ALA A 65 -2.74 1.58 -2.51
N ALA A 66 -3.25 0.99 -1.43
CA ALA A 66 -3.89 1.69 -0.33
C ALA A 66 -2.92 2.69 0.31
N ASP A 67 -1.71 2.26 0.64
CA ASP A 67 -0.67 3.14 1.20
C ASP A 67 -0.30 4.28 0.22
N THR A 68 -0.05 3.93 -1.05
CA THR A 68 0.31 4.92 -2.07
C THR A 68 -0.76 6.00 -2.21
N LEU A 69 -2.04 5.62 -2.29
CA LEU A 69 -3.13 6.58 -2.38
C LEU A 69 -3.30 7.37 -1.08
N ALA A 70 -3.14 6.73 0.08
CA ALA A 70 -3.21 7.38 1.38
C ALA A 70 -2.18 8.52 1.48
N THR A 71 -0.93 8.25 1.10
CA THR A 71 0.17 9.22 1.12
C THR A 71 -0.05 10.32 0.10
N GLU A 72 -0.37 9.97 -1.16
CA GLU A 72 -0.46 10.96 -2.23
C GLU A 72 -1.71 11.84 -2.17
N VAL A 73 -2.84 11.29 -1.72
CA VAL A 73 -4.07 12.06 -1.49
C VAL A 73 -4.00 12.77 -0.15
N GLY A 74 -3.52 12.10 0.90
CA GLY A 74 -3.43 12.64 2.24
C GLY A 74 -2.44 13.79 2.37
N GLY A 75 -1.34 13.79 1.61
CA GLY A 75 -0.34 14.86 1.58
C GLY A 75 -0.87 16.20 1.03
N ARG A 76 -2.01 16.19 0.33
CA ARG A 76 -2.69 17.41 -0.13
C ARG A 76 -3.52 18.10 0.96
N ALA A 77 -3.75 17.44 2.10
CA ALA A 77 -4.45 18.04 3.22
C ALA A 77 -3.71 19.26 3.78
N ARG A 78 -4.39 20.07 4.60
CA ARG A 78 -3.76 21.18 5.32
C ARG A 78 -3.04 20.71 6.59
N ARG A 79 -3.65 19.76 7.30
CA ARG A 79 -3.15 19.17 8.56
C ARG A 79 -3.42 17.68 8.58
N ALA A 80 -2.59 16.95 9.31
CA ALA A 80 -2.72 15.52 9.57
C ALA A 80 -2.51 15.27 11.07
N TRP A 81 -3.04 14.17 11.57
CA TRP A 81 -2.85 13.72 12.94
C TRP A 81 -1.69 12.72 13.00
N HIS A 82 -0.72 12.96 13.86
CA HIS A 82 0.39 12.07 14.14
C HIS A 82 0.24 11.49 15.55
N LEU A 83 0.27 10.16 15.68
CA LEU A 83 -0.05 9.49 16.95
C LEU A 83 0.78 9.99 18.14
N LEU A 84 2.07 10.28 17.91
CA LEU A 84 3.00 10.73 18.96
C LEU A 84 3.11 12.26 19.11
N ARG A 85 2.60 13.05 18.16
CA ARG A 85 2.87 14.51 18.07
C ARG A 85 1.59 15.36 17.98
N GLY A 86 0.42 14.74 17.87
CA GLY A 86 -0.86 15.43 17.68
C GLY A 86 -1.00 16.00 16.26
N TRP A 87 -1.60 17.18 16.13
CA TRP A 87 -1.79 17.85 14.84
C TRP A 87 -0.48 18.38 14.27
N VAL A 88 -0.11 17.89 13.08
CA VAL A 88 1.11 18.26 12.36
C VAL A 88 0.78 18.69 10.92
N PRO A 89 1.71 19.34 10.20
CA PRO A 89 1.56 19.58 8.76
C PRO A 89 1.34 18.27 7.99
N ALA A 90 0.46 18.28 6.99
CA ALA A 90 0.27 17.12 6.13
C ALA A 90 1.55 16.80 5.34
N GLY A 91 1.84 15.51 5.14
CA GLY A 91 3.11 15.04 4.59
C GLY A 91 4.21 14.80 5.63
N THR A 92 3.94 15.05 6.92
CA THR A 92 4.78 14.54 8.00
C THR A 92 4.74 13.02 8.00
N ASN A 93 5.89 12.36 8.15
CA ASN A 93 5.98 10.90 8.23
C ASN A 93 5.02 10.34 9.28
N ALA A 94 4.36 9.21 8.99
CA ALA A 94 3.37 8.54 9.84
C ALA A 94 2.19 9.42 10.31
N ALA A 95 1.94 10.56 9.67
CA ALA A 95 0.78 11.40 9.95
C ALA A 95 -0.39 11.06 9.04
N VAL A 96 -1.57 10.89 9.64
CA VAL A 96 -2.80 10.47 8.96
C VAL A 96 -3.76 11.64 8.81
N SER A 97 -4.24 11.90 7.60
CA SER A 97 -5.32 12.86 7.34
C SER A 97 -6.62 12.13 7.00
N LEU A 98 -7.76 12.84 7.09
CA LEU A 98 -9.05 12.29 6.70
C LEU A 98 -9.07 11.91 5.22
N GLN A 99 -8.52 12.77 4.35
CA GLN A 99 -8.41 12.49 2.92
C GLN A 99 -7.54 11.26 2.66
N GLY A 100 -6.42 11.12 3.39
CA GLY A 100 -5.56 9.94 3.29
C GLY A 100 -6.28 8.67 3.75
N SER A 101 -7.05 8.72 4.84
CA SER A 101 -7.81 7.58 5.34
C SER A 101 -8.89 7.11 4.35
N LEU A 102 -9.60 8.04 3.71
CA LEU A 102 -10.57 7.70 2.67
C LEU A 102 -9.88 7.14 1.41
N ALA A 103 -8.73 7.69 1.03
CA ALA A 103 -7.94 7.21 -0.10
C ALA A 103 -7.32 5.83 0.15
N LEU A 104 -6.96 5.52 1.39
CA LEU A 104 -6.52 4.20 1.84
C LEU A 104 -7.60 3.16 1.56
N LEU A 105 -8.81 3.40 2.07
CA LEU A 105 -9.96 2.52 1.85
C LEU A 105 -10.26 2.36 0.36
N LEU A 106 -10.26 3.47 -0.39
CA LEU A 106 -10.45 3.44 -1.84
C LEU A 106 -9.38 2.59 -2.53
N GLY A 107 -8.10 2.76 -2.18
CA GLY A 107 -7.00 2.00 -2.77
C GLY A 107 -7.11 0.50 -2.57
N ALA A 108 -7.54 0.07 -1.38
CA ALA A 108 -7.83 -1.34 -1.11
C ALA A 108 -9.04 -1.84 -1.94
N LEU A 109 -10.12 -1.04 -2.04
CA LEU A 109 -11.31 -1.39 -2.80
C LEU A 109 -11.07 -1.46 -4.32
N LEU A 110 -10.12 -0.69 -4.85
CA LEU A 110 -9.72 -0.76 -6.26
C LEU A 110 -9.16 -2.13 -6.67
N TYR A 111 -8.82 -2.98 -5.69
CA TYR A 111 -8.39 -4.35 -5.93
C TYR A 111 -9.52 -5.39 -5.98
N LEU A 112 -10.77 -5.01 -5.72
CA LEU A 112 -11.94 -5.91 -5.82
C LEU A 112 -12.10 -6.57 -7.21
N PRO A 113 -11.99 -5.85 -8.35
CA PRO A 113 -12.17 -6.48 -9.65
C PRO A 113 -11.11 -7.55 -9.94
N TRP A 114 -9.88 -7.34 -9.48
CA TRP A 114 -8.79 -8.32 -9.60
C TRP A 114 -9.05 -9.54 -8.74
N ALA A 115 -9.59 -9.36 -7.54
CA ALA A 115 -9.97 -10.45 -6.66
C ALA A 115 -11.01 -11.36 -7.31
N LEU A 116 -12.06 -10.75 -7.88
CA LEU A 116 -13.11 -11.48 -8.60
C LEU A 116 -12.56 -12.21 -9.83
N TRP A 117 -11.68 -11.58 -10.61
CA TRP A 117 -11.12 -12.18 -11.81
C TRP A 117 -10.19 -13.37 -11.50
N LEU A 118 -9.38 -13.27 -10.44
CA LEU A 118 -8.51 -14.36 -10.01
C LEU A 118 -9.21 -15.39 -9.11
N GLY A 119 -10.50 -15.23 -8.84
CA GLY A 119 -11.28 -16.17 -8.02
C GLY A 119 -10.84 -16.22 -6.56
N VAL A 120 -10.28 -15.13 -6.03
CA VAL A 120 -9.87 -15.05 -4.62
C VAL A 120 -10.92 -14.32 -3.78
N PRO A 121 -11.06 -14.63 -2.47
CA PRO A 121 -12.04 -13.97 -1.61
C PRO A 121 -11.83 -12.44 -1.57
N PRO A 122 -12.79 -11.62 -2.05
CA PRO A 122 -12.59 -10.17 -2.13
C PRO A 122 -12.41 -9.50 -0.77
N LEU A 123 -13.10 -10.00 0.26
CA LEU A 123 -12.97 -9.50 1.63
C LEU A 123 -11.54 -9.67 2.16
N ALA A 124 -10.89 -10.80 1.88
CA ALA A 124 -9.51 -11.06 2.29
C ALA A 124 -8.54 -10.03 1.67
N VAL A 125 -8.73 -9.72 0.38
CA VAL A 125 -7.91 -8.73 -0.35
C VAL A 125 -8.10 -7.32 0.21
N VAL A 126 -9.35 -6.90 0.45
CA VAL A 126 -9.63 -5.57 0.98
C VAL A 126 -9.12 -5.42 2.41
N VAL A 127 -9.41 -6.39 3.29
CA VAL A 127 -8.96 -6.33 4.68
C VAL A 127 -7.44 -6.40 4.77
N GLY A 128 -6.79 -7.31 4.01
CA GLY A 128 -5.34 -7.37 3.92
C GLY A 128 -4.74 -6.05 3.41
N GLY A 129 -5.33 -5.44 2.39
CA GLY A 129 -4.90 -4.16 1.87
C GLY A 129 -5.00 -3.02 2.90
N VAL A 130 -6.13 -2.92 3.59
CA VAL A 130 -6.34 -1.92 4.64
C VAL A 130 -5.38 -2.13 5.81
N VAL A 131 -5.24 -3.35 6.30
CA VAL A 131 -4.37 -3.66 7.43
C VAL A 131 -2.91 -3.41 7.09
N GLY A 132 -2.47 -3.77 5.87
CA GLY A 132 -1.12 -3.47 5.41
C GLY A 132 -0.82 -1.98 5.40
N ALA A 133 -1.69 -1.15 4.82
CA ALA A 133 -1.50 0.30 4.80
C ALA A 133 -1.57 0.95 6.19
N VAL A 134 -2.43 0.45 7.08
CA VAL A 134 -2.44 0.89 8.49
C VAL A 134 -1.14 0.49 9.20
N ALA A 135 -0.64 -0.73 8.95
CA ALA A 135 0.62 -1.20 9.50
C ALA A 135 1.78 -0.32 9.03
N ASP A 136 1.78 0.17 7.80
CA ASP A 136 2.78 1.10 7.28
C ASP A 136 2.88 2.37 8.15
N THR A 137 1.74 3.00 8.42
CA THR A 137 1.69 4.18 9.32
C THR A 137 2.23 3.86 10.71
N LEU A 138 1.89 2.70 11.28
CA LEU A 138 2.35 2.30 12.61
C LEU A 138 3.86 1.99 12.65
N LEU A 139 4.37 1.31 11.63
CA LEU A 139 5.80 1.02 11.47
C LEU A 139 6.60 2.32 11.21
N GLY A 140 6.00 3.26 10.47
CA GLY A 140 6.51 4.60 10.19
C GLY A 140 6.83 5.40 11.45
N LEU A 141 6.06 5.21 12.54
CA LEU A 141 6.34 5.84 13.84
C LEU A 141 7.72 5.43 14.42
N GLY A 142 8.23 4.27 14.01
CA GLY A 142 9.51 3.73 14.43
C GLY A 142 10.69 4.19 13.59
N GLU A 143 10.49 4.82 12.42
CA GLU A 143 11.57 5.10 11.48
C GLU A 143 12.68 5.99 12.06
N ASP A 144 12.29 7.11 12.66
CA ASP A 144 13.23 8.04 13.30
C ASP A 144 13.96 7.36 14.49
N ARG A 145 13.27 6.47 15.21
CA ARG A 145 13.79 5.81 16.43
C ARG A 145 14.74 4.66 16.13
N PHE A 146 14.38 3.81 15.17
CA PHE A 146 15.13 2.60 14.82
C PHE A 146 16.08 2.80 13.65
N ARG A 147 16.06 3.98 13.01
CA ARG A 147 16.94 4.36 11.89
C ARG A 147 16.84 3.40 10.70
N TRP A 148 15.66 2.85 10.45
CA TRP A 148 15.38 2.14 9.20
C TRP A 148 14.70 3.07 8.18
N GLY A 149 14.67 2.68 6.91
CA GLY A 149 14.09 3.50 5.86
C GLY A 149 12.71 3.03 5.42
N ASN A 150 11.96 3.94 4.78
CA ASN A 150 10.63 3.70 4.21
C ASN A 150 10.54 2.45 3.31
N ASN A 151 11.62 2.08 2.61
CA ASN A 151 11.62 0.85 1.81
C ASN A 151 11.45 -0.42 2.66
N LEU A 152 12.00 -0.45 3.88
CA LEU A 152 11.81 -1.58 4.80
C LEU A 152 10.40 -1.54 5.39
N THR A 153 9.90 -0.36 5.76
CA THR A 153 8.52 -0.16 6.23
C THR A 153 7.52 -0.69 5.21
N ASN A 154 7.62 -0.24 3.95
CA ASN A 154 6.80 -0.70 2.83
C ASN A 154 6.88 -2.22 2.61
N LEU A 155 8.08 -2.79 2.70
CA LEU A 155 8.27 -4.23 2.55
C LEU A 155 7.54 -5.02 3.63
N LEU A 156 7.67 -4.60 4.89
CA LEU A 156 7.04 -5.23 6.04
C LEU A 156 5.52 -5.04 6.01
N SER A 157 5.04 -3.84 5.73
CA SER A 157 3.62 -3.48 5.71
C SER A 157 2.87 -4.22 4.61
N THR A 158 3.42 -4.28 3.39
CA THR A 158 2.82 -5.04 2.28
C THR A 158 2.89 -6.55 2.49
N ALA A 159 3.95 -7.08 3.11
CA ALA A 159 4.01 -8.49 3.51
C ALA A 159 2.99 -8.84 4.59
N LEU A 160 2.78 -7.96 5.58
CA LEU A 160 1.74 -8.11 6.60
C LEU A 160 0.34 -8.10 5.97
N GLY A 161 0.08 -7.20 5.02
CA GLY A 161 -1.19 -7.18 4.28
C GLY A 161 -1.44 -8.48 3.51
N GLY A 162 -0.40 -8.99 2.83
CA GLY A 162 -0.39 -10.31 2.20
C GLY A 162 -0.75 -11.44 3.17
N GLY A 163 -0.08 -11.47 4.32
CA GLY A 163 -0.27 -12.48 5.37
C GLY A 163 -1.67 -12.44 5.97
N VAL A 164 -2.20 -11.26 6.28
CA VAL A 164 -3.56 -11.10 6.81
C VAL A 164 -4.60 -11.57 5.81
N GLY A 165 -4.46 -11.19 4.54
CA GLY A 165 -5.34 -11.70 3.48
C GLY A 165 -5.31 -13.22 3.38
N PHE A 166 -4.11 -13.82 3.41
CA PHE A 166 -3.95 -15.27 3.41
C PHE A 166 -4.66 -15.94 4.60
N LEU A 167 -4.50 -15.41 5.81
CA LEU A 167 -5.13 -15.96 7.02
C LEU A 167 -6.67 -15.86 7.00
N ILE A 168 -7.23 -14.82 6.39
CA ILE A 168 -8.70 -14.67 6.26
C ILE A 168 -9.28 -15.67 5.25
N ALA A 169 -8.48 -16.10 4.27
CA ALA A 169 -8.92 -17.01 3.21
C ALA A 169 -8.60 -18.49 3.49
N ALA A 170 -7.84 -18.79 4.55
CA ALA A 170 -7.46 -20.13 4.98
C ALA A 170 -8.58 -20.79 5.80
#